data_AF-A0A0K9Q5U8-F1
#
_entry.id   AF-A0A0K9Q5U8-F1
#
_cell.length_a   1.000
_cell.length_b   1.000
_cell.length_c   1.000
_cell.angle_alpha   90.00
_cell.angle_beta   90.00
_cell.angle_gamma   90.00
#
_symmetry.space_group_name_H-M   'P 1'
#
loop_
_entity.id
_entity.type
_entity.pdbx_description
1 polymer ?
#
loop_
_entity_poly.entity_id
_entity_poly.type
_entity_poly.pdbx_seq_one_letter_code
_entity_poly.pdbx_strand_id
1 'polypeptide(L)'
;YIPRIANLLRDPCEIIRMQTFTLLSRLMQRDYVKWRGVLFLQFLLLLVDESEKIRNLADYLFGSILKVKAPLLAYNSFVEAIFVLNDCHTHSGHSAKSKTKVQNFSLRGNDATSRSKRMHIYVSLLKQMAPEQLLATSAKLCAEILASASDGMLNLDDITAQCVLQDSLEILACKEMRIQVPRASDTTDMDEEGEVRRSLLEARGRAVTQVSKKNLIQHAVPIFIELKRLLENRNSSLTGCLMECLCVLLKDYKNEIDDILVADKQLQKELIYDMQKYEAAKTRNKVNNAIRRTNGLVSPANLRTSVADLSEKLGTATKITSAVADVAAKAVARSVMKDINGNMPTPSVHTMSIPKVKTSIVNGSRTTLPMDVLQSLRKRQVADFDAVA
;
A
#
# COMPACT_ATOMS: atom_id res chain seq x y z
N TYR A 1 17.66 5.89 35.45
CA TYR A 1 18.03 7.04 34.62
C TYR A 1 17.75 6.84 33.13
N ILE A 2 18.10 5.71 32.51
CA ILE A 2 17.92 5.47 31.07
C ILE A 2 16.52 5.80 30.51
N PRO A 3 15.39 5.39 31.12
CA PRO A 3 14.08 5.73 30.58
C PRO A 3 13.78 7.25 30.55
N ARG A 4 14.34 8.02 31.49
CA ARG A 4 14.21 9.48 31.50
C ARG A 4 15.01 10.12 30.38
N ILE A 5 16.24 9.65 30.15
CA ILE A 5 17.10 10.12 29.05
C ILE A 5 16.46 9.79 27.71
N ALA A 6 15.92 8.59 27.56
CA ALA A 6 15.32 8.14 26.31
C ALA A 6 14.06 8.93 25.91
N ASN A 7 13.36 9.57 26.86
CA ASN A 7 12.27 10.50 26.52
C ASN A 7 12.77 11.72 25.72
N LEU A 8 14.04 12.11 25.86
CA LEU A 8 14.64 13.22 25.11
C LEU A 8 14.85 12.89 23.62
N LEU A 9 14.62 11.63 23.20
CA LEU A 9 14.57 11.25 21.79
C LEU A 9 13.39 11.88 21.04
N ARG A 10 12.44 12.50 21.75
CA ARG A 10 11.27 13.20 21.20
C ARG A 10 11.25 14.67 21.58
N ASP A 11 12.40 15.21 22.01
CA ASP A 11 12.52 16.62 22.36
C ASP A 11 12.23 17.52 21.14
N PRO A 12 11.56 18.68 21.30
CA PRO A 12 11.33 19.61 20.19
C PRO A 12 12.64 20.07 19.53
N CYS A 13 13.73 20.16 20.28
CA CYS A 13 15.04 20.57 19.76
C CYS A 13 15.76 19.39 19.08
N GLU A 14 16.06 19.54 17.78
CA GLU A 14 16.83 18.55 17.00
C GLU A 14 18.18 18.20 17.65
N ILE A 15 18.88 19.19 18.20
CA ILE A 15 20.20 19.01 18.82
C ILE A 15 20.09 18.06 20.03
N ILE A 16 19.04 18.24 20.86
CA ILE A 16 18.80 17.38 22.02
C ILE A 16 18.48 15.95 21.56
N ARG A 17 17.63 15.78 20.55
CA ARG A 17 17.33 14.45 19.98
C ARG A 17 18.58 13.77 19.45
N MET A 18 19.40 14.47 18.67
CA MET A 18 20.63 13.96 18.06
C MET A 18 21.68 13.55 19.10
N GLN A 19 21.90 14.38 20.12
CA GLN A 19 22.85 14.08 21.20
C GLN A 19 22.38 12.89 22.03
N THR A 20 21.08 12.84 22.35
CA THR A 20 20.46 11.72 23.07
C THR A 20 20.59 10.43 22.28
N PHE A 21 20.27 10.45 20.99
CA PHE A 21 20.42 9.31 20.09
C PHE A 21 21.86 8.81 20.05
N THR A 22 22.82 9.71 19.86
CA THR A 22 24.25 9.36 19.79
C THR A 22 24.74 8.73 21.09
N LEU A 23 24.38 9.31 22.24
CA LEU A 23 24.73 8.79 23.56
C LEU A 23 24.18 7.39 23.77
N LEU A 24 22.87 7.21 23.59
CA LEU A 24 22.21 5.93 23.81
C LEU A 24 22.72 4.86 22.83
N SER A 25 22.89 5.20 21.55
CA SER A 25 23.45 4.28 20.55
C SER A 25 24.84 3.77 20.94
N ARG A 26 25.73 4.65 21.42
CA ARG A 26 27.08 4.25 21.89
C ARG A 26 27.03 3.35 23.11
N LEU A 27 26.15 3.66 24.07
CA LEU A 27 25.96 2.82 25.26
C LEU A 27 25.46 1.42 24.89
N MET A 28 24.59 1.34 23.88
CA MET A 28 24.05 0.06 23.40
C MET A 28 25.09 -0.74 22.61
N GLN A 29 25.89 -0.09 21.76
CA GLN A 29 26.98 -0.75 21.03
C GLN A 29 28.05 -1.34 21.95
N ARG A 30 28.33 -0.65 23.07
CA ARG A 30 29.27 -1.09 24.12
C ARG A 30 28.63 -2.00 25.18
N ASP A 31 27.41 -2.46 24.97
CA ASP A 31 26.69 -3.39 25.85
C ASP A 31 26.37 -2.88 27.27
N TYR A 32 26.52 -1.58 27.54
CA TYR A 32 26.11 -0.95 28.81
C TYR A 32 24.59 -0.83 28.94
N VAL A 33 23.88 -0.73 27.82
CA VAL A 33 22.42 -0.66 27.76
C VAL A 33 21.89 -1.71 26.79
N LYS A 34 20.85 -2.45 27.19
CA LYS A 34 20.24 -3.48 26.34
C LYS A 34 19.05 -2.93 25.55
N TRP A 35 18.91 -3.42 24.33
CA TRP A 35 17.76 -3.17 23.46
C TRP A 35 16.52 -3.93 23.97
N ARG A 36 15.74 -3.35 24.90
CA ARG A 36 14.57 -4.03 25.46
C ARG A 36 13.39 -3.08 25.71
N GLY A 37 12.20 -3.61 25.49
CA GLY A 37 10.91 -2.96 25.82
C GLY A 37 10.80 -1.56 25.25
N VAL A 38 10.32 -0.63 26.09
CA VAL A 38 10.03 0.77 25.73
C VAL A 38 11.20 1.48 25.04
N LEU A 39 12.44 1.18 25.41
CA LEU A 39 13.60 1.82 24.78
C LEU A 39 13.70 1.47 23.29
N PHE A 40 13.45 0.22 22.92
CA PHE A 40 13.45 -0.18 21.51
C PHE A 40 12.34 0.53 20.73
N LEU A 41 11.13 0.58 21.30
CA LEU A 41 9.97 1.25 20.67
C LEU A 41 10.21 2.75 20.46
N GLN A 42 10.90 3.42 21.40
CA GLN A 42 11.31 4.82 21.24
C GLN A 42 12.30 5.02 20.09
N PHE A 43 13.24 4.10 19.91
CA PHE A 43 14.17 4.14 18.78
C PHE A 43 13.49 3.94 17.43
N LEU A 44 12.39 3.18 17.36
CA LEU A 44 11.62 3.02 16.11
C LEU A 44 11.14 4.36 15.56
N LEU A 45 10.76 5.30 16.43
CA LEU A 45 10.26 6.61 16.04
C LEU A 45 11.32 7.49 15.38
N LEU A 46 12.61 7.18 15.59
CA LEU A 46 13.72 7.92 14.97
C LEU A 46 13.88 7.59 13.48
N LEU A 47 13.39 6.45 13.03
CA LEU A 47 13.33 6.11 11.59
C LEU A 47 12.43 7.10 10.83
N VAL A 48 11.50 7.75 11.53
CA VAL A 48 10.55 8.72 10.97
C VAL A 48 10.66 10.09 11.63
N ASP A 49 11.85 10.42 12.16
CA ASP A 49 12.14 11.75 12.72
C ASP A 49 11.97 12.85 11.65
N GLU A 50 11.72 14.08 12.07
CA GLU A 50 11.65 15.24 11.17
C GLU A 50 13.00 15.55 10.54
N SER A 51 14.10 15.38 11.28
CA SER A 51 15.47 15.58 10.79
C SER A 51 15.92 14.39 9.94
N GLU A 52 16.29 14.68 8.69
CA GLU A 52 16.86 13.69 7.77
C GLU A 52 18.15 13.08 8.32
N LYS A 53 18.97 13.87 9.04
CA LYS A 53 20.21 13.40 9.65
C LYS A 53 19.94 12.32 10.69
N ILE A 54 18.91 12.51 11.52
CA ILE A 54 18.51 11.53 12.53
C ILE A 54 17.97 10.26 11.85
N ARG A 55 17.12 10.40 10.82
CA ARG A 55 16.59 9.26 10.07
C ARG A 55 17.71 8.41 9.45
N ASN A 56 18.65 9.03 8.75
CA ASN A 56 19.76 8.31 8.10
C ASN A 56 20.64 7.56 9.10
N LEU A 57 20.89 8.14 10.27
CA LEU A 57 21.63 7.47 11.33
C LEU A 57 20.82 6.33 11.97
N ALA A 58 19.51 6.51 12.14
CA ALA A 58 18.63 5.45 12.61
C ALA A 58 18.61 4.27 11.63
N ASP A 59 18.44 4.52 10.33
CA ASP A 59 18.50 3.48 9.30
C ASP A 59 19.82 2.71 9.35
N TYR A 60 20.95 3.41 9.51
CA TYR A 60 22.25 2.76 9.69
C TYR A 60 22.29 1.90 10.95
N LEU A 61 21.81 2.41 12.09
CA LEU A 61 21.79 1.69 13.37
C LEU A 61 20.96 0.41 13.30
N PHE A 62 19.76 0.47 12.72
CA PHE A 62 18.89 -0.67 12.53
C PHE A 62 19.46 -1.67 11.50
N GLY A 63 20.05 -1.17 10.41
CA GLY A 63 20.60 -2.00 9.34
C GLY A 63 21.91 -2.72 9.68
N SER A 64 22.77 -2.11 10.51
CA SER A 64 24.12 -2.63 10.80
C SER A 64 24.23 -3.26 12.19
N ILE A 65 23.73 -2.56 13.22
CA ILE A 65 24.02 -2.92 14.61
C ILE A 65 22.94 -3.84 15.17
N LEU A 66 21.66 -3.57 14.88
CA LEU A 66 20.59 -4.39 15.41
C LEU A 66 20.70 -5.84 14.93
N LYS A 67 20.99 -6.02 13.64
CA LYS A 67 21.18 -7.34 13.02
C LYS A 67 22.28 -8.17 13.69
N VAL A 68 23.35 -7.53 14.15
CA VAL A 68 24.50 -8.22 14.77
C VAL A 68 24.30 -8.41 16.28
N LYS A 69 23.88 -7.36 17.00
CA LYS A 69 23.83 -7.36 18.46
C LYS A 69 22.53 -7.92 19.03
N ALA A 70 21.43 -7.85 18.29
CA ALA A 70 20.11 -8.28 18.75
C ALA A 70 19.24 -8.83 17.60
N PRO A 71 19.68 -9.90 16.90
CA PRO A 71 19.04 -10.42 15.69
C PRO A 71 17.58 -10.88 15.89
N LEU A 72 17.17 -11.19 17.12
CA LEU A 72 15.80 -11.59 17.42
C LEU A 72 14.88 -10.42 17.78
N LEU A 73 15.42 -9.21 17.98
CA LEU A 73 14.63 -8.12 18.56
C LEU A 73 13.54 -7.63 17.62
N ALA A 74 13.86 -7.45 16.34
CA ALA A 74 12.88 -7.04 15.35
C ALA A 74 11.70 -8.02 15.33
N TYR A 75 11.98 -9.32 15.32
CA TYR A 75 10.98 -10.39 15.35
C TYR A 75 10.17 -10.40 16.65
N ASN A 76 10.84 -10.33 17.80
CA ASN A 76 10.19 -10.46 19.11
C ASN A 76 9.24 -9.30 19.43
N SER A 77 9.59 -8.09 19.00
CA SER A 77 8.81 -6.88 19.30
C SER A 77 7.91 -6.44 18.14
N PHE A 78 7.77 -7.24 17.07
CA PHE A 78 7.07 -6.81 15.86
C PHE A 78 5.57 -6.54 16.11
N VAL A 79 4.87 -7.50 16.72
CA VAL A 79 3.43 -7.37 17.04
C VAL A 79 3.20 -6.24 18.05
N GLU A 80 4.04 -6.15 19.09
CA GLU A 80 4.01 -5.04 20.07
C GLU A 80 4.16 -3.68 19.39
N ALA A 81 5.08 -3.55 18.43
CA ALA A 81 5.27 -2.31 17.68
C ALA A 81 4.02 -1.91 16.88
N ILE A 82 3.29 -2.87 16.28
CA ILE A 82 2.04 -2.57 15.56
C ILE A 82 1.01 -1.97 16.50
N PHE A 83 0.80 -2.57 17.69
CA PHE A 83 -0.17 -2.05 18.66
C PHE A 83 0.24 -0.68 19.21
N VAL A 84 1.50 -0.52 19.62
CA VAL A 84 2.00 0.73 20.23
C VAL A 84 1.99 1.88 19.23
N LEU A 85 2.44 1.66 17.99
CA LEU A 85 2.45 2.71 16.97
C LEU A 85 1.04 3.13 16.56
N ASN A 86 0.05 2.24 16.64
CA ASN A 86 -1.35 2.58 16.41
C ASN A 86 -2.08 3.16 17.62
N ASP A 87 -1.44 3.24 18.79
CA ASP A 87 -2.09 3.60 20.06
C ASP A 87 -3.25 2.66 20.43
N CYS A 88 -3.21 1.42 19.95
CA CYS A 88 -4.26 0.43 20.15
C CYS A 88 -3.97 -0.38 21.41
N HIS A 89 -4.88 -0.28 22.38
CA HIS A 89 -4.81 -1.00 23.63
C HIS A 89 -5.84 -2.12 23.58
N THR A 90 -5.43 -3.31 23.18
CA THR A 90 -6.27 -4.50 23.39
C THR A 90 -6.54 -4.64 24.88
N HIS A 91 -7.72 -5.15 25.26
CA HIS A 91 -8.11 -5.42 26.65
C HIS A 91 -7.25 -6.53 27.32
N SER A 92 -5.95 -6.61 27.04
CA SER A 92 -5.02 -7.28 27.93
C SER A 92 -5.04 -6.53 29.27
N GLY A 93 -5.18 -7.26 30.39
CA GLY A 93 -5.42 -6.75 31.74
C GLY A 93 -4.33 -5.85 32.34
N HIS A 94 -3.49 -5.20 31.55
CA HIS A 94 -2.58 -4.15 31.97
C HIS A 94 -3.34 -2.82 32.09
N SER A 95 -4.11 -2.78 33.18
CA SER A 95 -4.68 -1.66 33.89
C SER A 95 -4.26 -0.26 33.41
N ALA A 96 -5.28 0.59 33.29
CA ALA A 96 -5.31 2.01 32.96
C ALA A 96 -4.40 2.97 33.78
N LYS A 97 -3.28 2.51 34.34
CA LYS A 97 -2.32 3.29 35.12
C LYS A 97 -1.15 3.86 34.30
N SER A 98 -1.06 3.55 33.00
CA SER A 98 0.01 4.02 32.10
C SER A 98 -0.47 4.88 30.92
N LYS A 99 -1.69 5.43 30.98
CA LYS A 99 -2.28 6.21 29.87
C LYS A 99 -1.50 7.51 29.55
N THR A 100 -0.80 8.09 30.52
CA THR A 100 -0.11 9.39 30.37
C THR A 100 1.35 9.31 29.90
N LYS A 101 1.98 8.14 29.85
CA LYS A 101 3.39 8.01 29.41
C LYS A 101 3.57 7.40 28.03
N VAL A 102 2.60 6.62 27.53
CA VAL A 102 2.69 5.93 26.23
C VAL A 102 2.21 6.80 25.06
N GLN A 103 1.46 7.87 25.33
CA GLN A 103 0.97 8.81 24.30
C GLN A 103 2.08 9.46 23.45
N ASN A 104 3.32 9.56 23.96
CA ASN A 104 4.44 10.13 23.20
C ASN A 104 5.08 9.16 22.19
N PHE A 105 4.58 7.92 22.11
CA PHE A 105 5.20 6.86 21.29
C PHE A 105 4.35 6.36 20.13
N SER A 106 3.20 6.99 19.87
CA SER A 106 2.31 6.56 18.79
C SER A 106 2.48 7.41 17.53
N LEU A 107 2.13 6.78 16.41
CA LEU A 107 1.90 7.39 15.11
C LEU A 107 0.42 7.18 14.76
N ARG A 108 -0.45 7.47 15.74
CA ARG A 108 -1.89 7.24 15.66
C ARG A 108 -2.50 8.03 14.51
N GLY A 109 -3.45 7.41 13.82
CA GLY A 109 -4.24 8.04 12.77
C GLY A 109 -4.33 7.16 11.53
N ASN A 110 -5.43 7.29 10.78
CA ASN A 110 -5.62 6.57 9.52
C ASN A 110 -5.27 7.40 8.27
N ASP A 111 -4.66 8.58 8.46
CA ASP A 111 -4.22 9.41 7.35
C ASP A 111 -3.01 8.78 6.63
N ALA A 112 -2.83 9.16 5.36
CA ALA A 112 -1.79 8.59 4.52
C ALA A 112 -0.38 8.82 5.06
N THR A 113 -0.14 9.94 5.75
CA THR A 113 1.17 10.28 6.31
C THR A 113 1.51 9.39 7.50
N SER A 114 0.59 9.23 8.46
CA SER A 114 0.76 8.36 9.62
C SER A 114 0.95 6.90 9.19
N ARG A 115 0.12 6.39 8.27
CA ARG A 115 0.28 5.04 7.72
C ARG A 115 1.63 4.85 7.03
N SER A 116 2.04 5.80 6.20
CA SER A 116 3.34 5.74 5.51
C SER A 116 4.51 5.69 6.50
N LYS A 117 4.46 6.48 7.58
CA LYS A 117 5.46 6.43 8.66
C LYS A 117 5.48 5.07 9.36
N ARG A 118 4.32 4.52 9.73
CA ARG A 118 4.23 3.19 10.36
C ARG A 118 4.75 2.09 9.43
N MET A 119 4.33 2.10 8.16
CA MET A 119 4.81 1.15 7.15
C MET A 119 6.32 1.24 6.93
N HIS A 120 6.91 2.45 6.93
CA HIS A 120 8.36 2.60 6.86
C HIS A 120 9.06 1.89 8.02
N ILE A 121 8.57 2.06 9.25
CA ILE A 121 9.11 1.36 10.43
C ILE A 121 8.97 -0.16 10.28
N TYR A 122 7.78 -0.66 9.93
CA TYR A 122 7.55 -2.10 9.78
C TYR A 122 8.48 -2.71 8.71
N VAL A 123 8.60 -2.07 7.55
CA VAL A 123 9.50 -2.50 6.48
C VAL A 123 10.95 -2.50 6.93
N SER A 124 11.39 -1.47 7.67
CA SER A 124 12.75 -1.41 8.21
C SER A 124 13.04 -2.55 9.19
N LEU A 125 12.05 -2.98 9.99
CA LEU A 125 12.18 -4.15 10.85
C LEU A 125 12.19 -5.47 10.08
N LEU A 126 11.30 -5.65 9.10
CA LEU A 126 11.25 -6.86 8.28
C LEU A 126 12.58 -7.10 7.55
N LYS A 127 13.23 -6.04 7.05
CA LYS A 127 14.55 -6.13 6.40
C LYS A 127 15.66 -6.67 7.30
N GLN A 128 15.50 -6.61 8.63
CA GLN A 128 16.47 -7.16 9.58
C GLN A 128 16.21 -8.63 9.91
N MET A 129 15.06 -9.17 9.51
CA MET A 129 14.67 -10.54 9.83
C MET A 129 15.26 -11.55 8.85
N ALA A 130 15.65 -12.71 9.36
CA ALA A 130 15.97 -13.88 8.54
C ALA A 130 14.71 -14.45 7.88
N PRO A 131 14.82 -15.21 6.77
CA PRO A 131 13.67 -15.81 6.09
C PRO A 131 12.74 -16.62 7.00
N GLU A 132 13.30 -17.36 7.97
CA GLU A 132 12.51 -18.15 8.92
C GLU A 132 11.74 -17.26 9.89
N GLN A 133 12.32 -16.11 10.27
CA GLN A 133 11.65 -15.12 11.11
C GLN A 133 10.54 -14.39 10.35
N LEU A 134 10.70 -14.14 9.05
CA LEU A 134 9.63 -13.58 8.22
C LEU A 134 8.43 -14.52 8.16
N LEU A 135 8.67 -15.82 7.92
CA LEU A 135 7.61 -16.83 7.95
C LEU A 135 6.95 -16.94 9.34
N ALA A 136 7.74 -16.93 10.41
CA ALA A 136 7.19 -16.94 11.76
C ALA A 136 6.40 -15.65 12.07
N THR A 137 6.83 -14.50 11.52
CA THR A 137 6.13 -13.22 11.66
C THR A 137 4.79 -13.25 10.94
N SER A 138 4.72 -13.75 9.72
CA SER A 138 3.44 -13.87 9.00
C SER A 138 2.46 -14.76 9.76
N ALA A 139 2.93 -15.90 10.29
CA ALA A 139 2.13 -16.78 11.12
C ALA A 139 1.65 -16.09 12.41
N LYS A 140 2.51 -15.31 13.08
CA LYS A 140 2.15 -14.51 14.26
C LYS A 140 1.11 -13.44 13.96
N LEU A 141 1.23 -12.71 12.84
CA LEU A 141 0.24 -11.71 12.45
C LEU A 141 -1.14 -12.36 12.23
N CYS A 142 -1.16 -13.53 11.56
CA CYS A 142 -2.38 -14.31 11.40
C CYS A 142 -2.98 -14.73 12.75
N ALA A 143 -2.17 -15.33 13.62
CA ALA A 143 -2.65 -15.92 14.87
C ALA A 143 -2.97 -14.89 15.97
N GLU A 144 -2.21 -13.80 16.10
CA GLU A 144 -2.34 -12.86 17.21
C GLU A 144 -3.23 -11.66 16.85
N ILE A 145 -3.29 -11.26 15.58
CA ILE A 145 -4.05 -10.07 15.15
C ILE A 145 -5.28 -10.47 14.33
N LEU A 146 -5.10 -11.19 13.23
CA LEU A 146 -6.22 -11.49 12.32
C LEU A 146 -7.21 -12.46 12.98
N ALA A 147 -6.75 -13.49 13.68
CA ALA A 147 -7.61 -14.39 14.44
C ALA A 147 -8.31 -13.67 15.60
N SER A 148 -7.59 -12.81 16.32
CA SER A 148 -8.18 -11.98 17.38
C SER A 148 -9.30 -11.08 16.83
N ALA A 149 -9.15 -10.56 15.60
CA ALA A 149 -10.19 -9.82 14.91
C ALA A 149 -11.38 -10.70 14.49
N SER A 150 -11.13 -11.88 13.91
CA SER A 150 -12.18 -12.81 13.49
C SER A 150 -13.00 -13.33 14.67
N ASP A 151 -12.35 -13.57 15.80
CA ASP A 151 -12.95 -14.09 17.03
C ASP A 151 -13.64 -12.99 17.87
N GLY A 152 -13.57 -11.73 17.42
CA GLY A 152 -14.17 -10.57 18.10
C GLY A 152 -13.42 -10.09 19.35
N MET A 153 -12.23 -10.61 19.61
CA MET A 153 -11.35 -10.19 20.71
C MET A 153 -10.68 -8.83 20.45
N LEU A 154 -10.43 -8.50 19.18
CA LEU A 154 -10.03 -7.17 18.74
C LEU A 154 -11.29 -6.36 18.36
N ASN A 155 -11.58 -5.31 19.12
CA ASN A 155 -12.78 -4.49 18.92
C ASN A 155 -12.69 -3.63 17.65
N LEU A 156 -13.21 -4.12 16.53
CA LEU A 156 -13.20 -3.41 15.24
C LEU A 156 -14.12 -2.19 15.18
N ASP A 157 -14.87 -1.87 16.24
CA ASP A 157 -15.59 -0.60 16.33
C ASP A 157 -14.66 0.55 16.78
N ASP A 158 -13.47 0.23 17.32
CA ASP A 158 -12.41 1.20 17.59
C ASP A 158 -11.55 1.44 16.33
N ILE A 159 -11.38 2.72 15.97
CA ILE A 159 -10.53 3.16 14.86
C ILE A 159 -9.08 2.67 15.04
N THR A 160 -8.55 2.65 16.27
CA THR A 160 -7.16 2.20 16.49
C THR A 160 -6.99 0.71 16.18
N ALA A 161 -7.99 -0.10 16.52
CA ALA A 161 -8.04 -1.53 16.21
C ALA A 161 -8.22 -1.79 14.71
N GLN A 162 -9.05 -0.98 14.04
CA GLN A 162 -9.15 -1.01 12.57
C GLN A 162 -7.80 -0.70 11.91
N CYS A 163 -7.06 0.31 12.40
CA CYS A 163 -5.72 0.63 11.89
C CYS A 163 -4.72 -0.51 12.14
N VAL A 164 -4.76 -1.19 13.30
CA VAL A 164 -3.93 -2.38 13.56
C VAL A 164 -4.23 -3.49 12.55
N LEU A 165 -5.50 -3.78 12.29
CA LEU A 165 -5.89 -4.80 11.33
C LEU A 165 -5.46 -4.41 9.91
N GLN A 166 -5.68 -3.15 9.51
CA GLN A 166 -5.31 -2.62 8.20
C GLN A 166 -3.79 -2.68 7.98
N ASP A 167 -3.00 -2.18 8.93
CA ASP A 167 -1.54 -2.25 8.90
C ASP A 167 -1.08 -3.71 8.78
N SER A 168 -1.69 -4.64 9.52
CA SER A 168 -1.31 -6.06 9.49
C SER A 168 -1.56 -6.70 8.12
N LEU A 169 -2.68 -6.37 7.47
CA LEU A 169 -2.99 -6.81 6.11
C LEU A 169 -1.99 -6.23 5.09
N GLU A 170 -1.65 -4.94 5.23
CA GLU A 170 -0.68 -4.25 4.35
C GLU A 170 0.74 -4.83 4.54
N ILE A 171 1.13 -5.15 5.78
CA ILE A 171 2.39 -5.82 6.10
C ILE A 171 2.45 -7.21 5.47
N LEU A 172 1.39 -8.02 5.58
CA LEU A 172 1.35 -9.36 4.98
C LEU A 172 1.44 -9.31 3.44
N ALA A 173 0.92 -8.25 2.83
CA ALA A 173 0.98 -8.01 1.40
C ALA A 173 2.31 -7.37 0.93
N CYS A 174 3.18 -6.94 1.84
CA CYS A 174 4.40 -6.22 1.43
C CYS A 174 5.44 -7.17 0.81
N LYS A 175 6.32 -6.61 -0.05
CA LYS A 175 7.33 -7.40 -0.75
C LYS A 175 8.42 -7.94 0.17
N GLU A 176 8.69 -7.26 1.29
CA GLU A 176 9.67 -7.65 2.30
C GLU A 176 9.20 -8.85 3.13
N MET A 177 7.90 -9.10 3.24
CA MET A 177 7.36 -10.30 3.88
C MET A 177 7.62 -11.57 3.05
N ARG A 178 7.88 -11.41 1.75
CA ARG A 178 8.09 -12.55 0.86
C ARG A 178 9.52 -13.03 0.98
N ILE A 179 9.65 -14.33 1.24
CA ILE A 179 10.93 -15.02 1.20
C ILE A 179 11.46 -14.96 -0.24
N GLN A 180 12.35 -14.01 -0.48
CA GLN A 180 13.10 -13.96 -1.73
C GLN A 180 14.17 -15.04 -1.64
N VAL A 181 14.06 -16.07 -2.49
CA VAL A 181 15.22 -16.91 -2.80
C VAL A 181 16.21 -15.99 -3.51
N PRO A 182 17.45 -15.82 -3.01
CA PRO A 182 18.43 -14.98 -3.68
C PRO A 182 18.58 -15.44 -5.14
N ARG A 183 18.29 -14.55 -6.10
CA ARG A 183 18.65 -14.80 -7.49
C ARG A 183 20.15 -14.62 -7.59
N ALA A 184 20.86 -15.69 -7.97
CA ALA A 184 22.28 -15.65 -8.25
C ALA A 184 22.52 -14.85 -9.53
N SER A 185 22.86 -13.58 -9.37
CA SER A 185 23.60 -12.82 -10.36
C SER A 185 24.61 -11.98 -9.59
N ASP A 186 25.87 -12.04 -10.02
CA ASP A 186 27.04 -11.30 -9.51
C ASP A 186 27.91 -12.05 -8.50
N THR A 187 28.37 -13.25 -8.85
CA THR A 187 29.75 -13.68 -8.56
C THR A 187 30.20 -14.65 -9.65
N THR A 188 30.69 -14.11 -10.76
CA THR A 188 31.57 -14.85 -11.69
C THR A 188 32.92 -14.99 -10.99
N ASP A 189 33.06 -16.06 -10.22
CA ASP A 189 34.31 -16.74 -9.83
C ASP A 189 33.86 -17.89 -8.90
N MET A 190 33.84 -19.12 -9.41
CA MET A 190 33.18 -20.24 -8.72
C MET A 190 34.14 -21.42 -8.51
N ASP A 191 34.54 -21.62 -7.26
CA ASP A 191 35.09 -22.89 -6.75
C ASP A 191 33.95 -23.86 -6.34
N GLU A 192 34.25 -25.16 -6.26
CA GLU A 192 33.29 -26.24 -5.92
C GLU A 192 32.57 -26.04 -4.56
N GLU A 193 33.24 -25.41 -3.57
CA GLU A 193 32.61 -25.07 -2.27
C GLU A 193 31.49 -24.02 -2.41
N GLY A 194 31.61 -23.12 -3.38
CA GLY A 194 30.58 -22.12 -3.68
C GLY A 194 29.33 -22.76 -4.27
N GLU A 195 29.48 -23.85 -5.02
CA GLU A 195 28.38 -24.58 -5.63
C GLU A 195 27.58 -25.43 -4.63
N VAL A 196 28.26 -26.12 -3.72
CA VAL A 196 27.60 -26.83 -2.61
C VAL A 196 26.82 -25.86 -1.72
N ARG A 197 27.40 -24.69 -1.40
CA ARG A 197 26.75 -23.64 -0.59
C ARG A 197 25.52 -23.07 -1.29
N ARG A 198 25.56 -22.88 -2.62
CA ARG A 198 24.42 -22.41 -3.42
C ARG A 198 23.29 -23.43 -3.47
N SER A 199 23.63 -24.70 -3.74
CA SER A 199 22.66 -25.80 -3.76
C SER A 199 21.94 -25.94 -2.41
N LEU A 200 22.68 -25.80 -1.30
CA LEU A 200 22.12 -25.80 0.05
C LEU A 200 21.17 -24.62 0.29
N LEU A 201 21.54 -23.41 -0.14
CA LEU A 201 20.70 -22.21 -0.01
C LEU A 201 19.42 -22.31 -0.85
N GLU A 202 19.50 -22.86 -2.06
CA GLU A 202 18.35 -23.10 -2.92
C GLU A 202 17.42 -24.19 -2.34
N ALA A 203 17.97 -25.28 -1.84
CA ALA A 203 17.21 -26.34 -1.18
C ALA A 203 16.49 -25.81 0.07
N ARG A 204 17.17 -24.99 0.89
CA ARG A 204 16.57 -24.29 2.03
C ARG A 204 15.47 -23.34 1.58
N GLY A 205 15.69 -22.58 0.50
CA GLY A 205 14.67 -21.71 -0.09
C GLY A 205 13.41 -22.46 -0.51
N ARG A 206 13.56 -23.60 -1.21
CA ARG A 206 12.44 -24.47 -1.61
C ARG A 206 11.67 -25.03 -0.41
N ALA A 207 12.39 -25.51 0.60
CA ALA A 207 11.78 -26.02 1.82
C ALA A 207 10.95 -24.93 2.54
N VAL A 208 11.50 -23.72 2.67
CA VAL A 208 10.80 -22.58 3.27
C VAL A 208 9.54 -22.21 2.48
N THR A 209 9.57 -22.24 1.14
CA THR A 209 8.37 -21.98 0.31
C THR A 209 7.29 -23.04 0.53
N GLN A 210 7.66 -24.32 0.63
CA GLN A 210 6.69 -25.39 0.91
C GLN A 210 6.06 -25.26 2.29
N VAL A 211 6.88 -24.96 3.32
CA VAL A 211 6.35 -24.71 4.68
C VAL A 211 5.46 -23.48 4.69
N SER A 212 5.81 -22.43 3.93
CA SER A 212 4.99 -21.21 3.79
C SER A 212 3.63 -21.51 3.17
N LYS A 213 3.60 -22.30 2.09
CA LYS A 213 2.34 -22.74 1.46
C LYS A 213 1.49 -23.57 2.42
N LYS A 214 2.10 -24.52 3.15
CA LYS A 214 1.40 -25.33 4.15
C LYS A 214 0.81 -24.45 5.26
N ASN A 215 1.58 -23.50 5.79
CA ASN A 215 1.12 -22.56 6.80
C ASN A 215 -0.04 -21.69 6.29
N LEU A 216 0.06 -21.19 5.06
CA LEU A 216 -1.00 -20.42 4.40
C LEU A 216 -2.30 -21.22 4.33
N ILE A 217 -2.25 -22.45 3.81
CA ILE A 217 -3.45 -23.28 3.62
C ILE A 217 -4.04 -23.71 4.98
N GLN A 218 -3.22 -24.21 5.89
CA GLN A 218 -3.70 -24.84 7.13
C GLN A 218 -4.12 -23.83 8.21
N HIS A 219 -3.47 -22.67 8.27
CA HIS A 219 -3.67 -21.72 9.36
C HIS A 219 -4.22 -20.39 8.90
N ALA A 220 -3.69 -19.81 7.82
CA ALA A 220 -4.09 -18.45 7.43
C ALA A 220 -5.43 -18.43 6.67
N VAL A 221 -5.65 -19.32 5.68
CA VAL A 221 -6.87 -19.33 4.86
C VAL A 221 -8.16 -19.43 5.70
N PRO A 222 -8.27 -20.33 6.71
CA PRO A 222 -9.45 -20.36 7.57
C PRO A 222 -9.73 -19.02 8.28
N ILE A 223 -8.68 -18.35 8.77
CA ILE A 223 -8.77 -17.04 9.42
C ILE A 223 -9.24 -15.98 8.41
N PHE A 224 -8.69 -15.99 7.19
CA PHE A 224 -9.09 -15.05 6.13
C PHE A 224 -10.56 -15.21 5.72
N ILE A 225 -11.06 -16.45 5.60
CA ILE A 225 -12.47 -16.72 5.28
C ILE A 225 -13.38 -16.16 6.38
N GLU A 226 -13.08 -16.46 7.65
CA GLU A 226 -13.89 -15.98 8.76
C GLU A 226 -13.84 -14.46 8.90
N LEU A 227 -12.65 -13.87 8.74
CA LEU A 227 -12.48 -12.43 8.74
C LEU A 227 -13.25 -11.77 7.59
N LYS A 228 -13.27 -12.35 6.39
CA LYS A 228 -14.07 -11.85 5.26
C LYS A 228 -15.55 -11.81 5.62
N ARG A 229 -16.08 -12.92 6.11
CA ARG A 229 -17.47 -13.04 6.55
C ARG A 229 -17.81 -11.99 7.60
N LEU A 230 -16.94 -11.78 8.58
CA LEU A 230 -17.11 -10.76 9.62
C LEU A 230 -17.14 -9.33 9.04
N LEU A 231 -16.18 -8.99 8.18
CA LEU A 231 -16.07 -7.65 7.59
C LEU A 231 -17.24 -7.34 6.65
N GLU A 232 -17.71 -8.32 5.88
CA GLU A 232 -18.90 -8.20 5.01
C GLU A 232 -20.17 -8.00 5.82
N ASN A 233 -20.37 -8.79 6.88
CA ASN A 233 -21.52 -8.64 7.77
C ASN A 233 -21.57 -7.25 8.44
N ARG A 234 -20.41 -6.64 8.66
CA ARG A 234 -20.29 -5.28 9.21
C ARG A 234 -20.26 -4.18 8.15
N ASN A 235 -20.33 -4.51 6.86
CA ASN A 235 -20.12 -3.57 5.75
C ASN A 235 -18.84 -2.73 5.91
N SER A 236 -17.77 -3.36 6.39
CA SER A 236 -16.52 -2.67 6.72
C SER A 236 -15.78 -2.20 5.47
N SER A 237 -15.18 -1.01 5.55
CA SER A 237 -14.27 -0.51 4.50
C SER A 237 -12.97 -1.33 4.39
N LEU A 238 -12.65 -2.16 5.38
CA LEU A 238 -11.46 -3.01 5.41
C LEU A 238 -11.56 -4.25 4.51
N THR A 239 -12.77 -4.59 4.01
CA THR A 239 -12.95 -5.72 3.07
C THR A 239 -12.07 -5.57 1.84
N GLY A 240 -11.90 -4.34 1.32
CA GLY A 240 -10.99 -4.08 0.21
C GLY A 240 -9.53 -4.39 0.53
N CYS A 241 -9.06 -3.99 1.72
CA CYS A 241 -7.70 -4.29 2.19
C CYS A 241 -7.48 -5.80 2.38
N LEU A 242 -8.49 -6.52 2.87
CA LEU A 242 -8.46 -7.97 3.01
C LEU A 242 -8.30 -8.67 1.65
N MET A 243 -9.14 -8.28 0.69
CA MET A 243 -9.13 -8.86 -0.66
C MET A 243 -7.82 -8.54 -1.40
N GLU A 244 -7.28 -7.33 -1.25
CA GLU A 244 -5.97 -6.97 -1.78
C GLU A 244 -4.86 -7.85 -1.19
N CYS A 245 -4.88 -8.06 0.14
CA CYS A 245 -3.93 -8.93 0.83
C CYS A 245 -4.00 -10.37 0.30
N LEU A 246 -5.21 -10.95 0.23
CA LEU A 246 -5.44 -12.30 -0.30
C LEU A 246 -4.96 -12.43 -1.76
N CYS A 247 -5.27 -11.45 -2.61
CA CYS A 247 -4.77 -11.42 -3.98
C CYS A 247 -3.23 -11.45 -4.03
N VAL A 248 -2.55 -10.69 -3.17
CA VAL A 248 -1.09 -10.65 -3.14
C VAL A 248 -0.47 -11.96 -2.63
N LEU A 249 -1.07 -12.57 -1.60
CA LEU A 249 -0.62 -13.83 -1.02
C LEU A 249 -0.82 -15.02 -1.97
N LEU A 250 -1.94 -15.04 -2.69
CA LEU A 250 -2.34 -16.17 -3.55
C LEU A 250 -1.87 -16.05 -5.00
N LYS A 251 -1.28 -14.91 -5.42
CA LYS A 251 -0.89 -14.72 -6.82
C LYS A 251 0.14 -15.68 -7.38
N ASP A 252 0.94 -16.31 -6.53
CA ASP A 252 1.91 -17.31 -6.96
C ASP A 252 1.29 -18.71 -7.05
N TYR A 253 0.07 -18.90 -6.53
CA TYR A 253 -0.64 -20.18 -6.42
C TYR A 253 -1.88 -20.24 -7.32
N LYS A 254 -1.93 -19.48 -8.43
CA LYS A 254 -3.13 -19.39 -9.30
C LYS A 254 -3.62 -20.73 -9.82
N ASN A 255 -2.69 -21.62 -10.16
CA ASN A 255 -3.03 -22.93 -10.71
C ASN A 255 -3.59 -23.88 -9.64
N GLU A 256 -3.44 -23.53 -8.37
CA GLU A 256 -3.81 -24.32 -7.21
C GLU A 256 -4.85 -23.60 -6.35
N ILE A 257 -5.35 -22.44 -6.80
CA ILE A 257 -6.31 -21.63 -6.05
C ILE A 257 -7.60 -22.40 -5.80
N ASP A 258 -7.93 -23.32 -6.72
CA ASP A 258 -9.10 -24.16 -6.62
C ASP A 258 -9.01 -25.13 -5.42
N ASP A 259 -7.82 -25.70 -5.21
CA ASP A 259 -7.54 -26.63 -4.12
C ASP A 259 -7.34 -25.91 -2.77
N ILE A 260 -6.79 -24.68 -2.80
CA ILE A 260 -6.55 -23.88 -1.60
C ILE A 260 -7.87 -23.40 -0.98
N LEU A 261 -8.85 -23.03 -1.81
CA LEU A 261 -10.10 -22.41 -1.37
C LEU A 261 -11.32 -23.32 -1.49
N VAL A 262 -11.14 -24.64 -1.34
CA VAL A 262 -12.23 -25.63 -1.38
C VAL A 262 -13.36 -25.29 -0.38
N ALA A 263 -13.00 -24.71 0.77
CA ALA A 263 -13.94 -24.34 1.82
C ALA A 263 -14.84 -23.14 1.46
N ASP A 264 -14.43 -22.28 0.51
CA ASP A 264 -15.19 -21.09 0.11
C ASP A 264 -15.08 -20.84 -1.40
N LYS A 265 -16.01 -21.46 -2.14
CA LYS A 265 -16.13 -21.33 -3.61
C LYS A 265 -16.51 -19.92 -4.06
N GLN A 266 -17.11 -19.11 -3.19
CA GLN A 266 -17.50 -17.75 -3.54
C GLN A 266 -16.28 -16.83 -3.49
N LEU A 267 -15.52 -16.89 -2.39
CA LEU A 267 -14.23 -16.20 -2.26
C LEU A 267 -13.26 -16.60 -3.38
N GLN A 268 -13.19 -17.88 -3.71
CA GLN A 268 -12.41 -18.38 -4.85
C GLN A 268 -12.73 -17.64 -6.16
N LYS A 269 -14.02 -17.53 -6.52
CA LYS A 269 -14.45 -16.84 -7.74
C LYS A 269 -14.14 -15.35 -7.72
N GLU A 270 -14.36 -14.70 -6.57
CA GLU A 270 -14.04 -13.27 -6.39
C GLU A 270 -12.55 -12.99 -6.59
N LEU A 271 -11.68 -13.81 -5.99
CA LEU A 271 -10.23 -13.68 -6.14
C LEU A 271 -9.77 -13.93 -7.58
N ILE A 272 -10.28 -14.97 -8.23
CA ILE A 272 -9.97 -15.23 -9.65
C ILE A 272 -10.35 -14.02 -10.50
N TYR A 273 -11.53 -13.44 -10.27
CA TYR A 273 -11.99 -12.26 -10.99
C TYR A 273 -11.09 -11.04 -10.73
N ASP A 274 -10.79 -10.73 -9.47
CA ASP A 274 -9.97 -9.57 -9.10
C ASP A 274 -8.54 -9.69 -9.61
N MET A 275 -7.96 -10.89 -9.54
CA MET A 275 -6.62 -11.16 -10.08
C MET A 275 -6.58 -10.98 -11.60
N GLN A 276 -7.59 -11.47 -12.32
CA GLN A 276 -7.71 -11.26 -13.76
C GLN A 276 -7.87 -9.77 -14.11
N LYS A 277 -8.72 -9.05 -13.37
CA LYS A 277 -8.95 -7.61 -13.53
C LYS A 277 -7.67 -6.81 -13.30
N TYR A 278 -6.90 -7.15 -12.27
CA TYR A 278 -5.61 -6.54 -11.97
C TYR A 278 -4.59 -6.77 -13.08
N GLU A 279 -4.52 -7.99 -13.63
CA GLU A 279 -3.63 -8.30 -14.76
C GLU A 279 -4.02 -7.57 -16.03
N ALA A 280 -5.31 -7.52 -16.36
CA ALA A 280 -5.81 -6.75 -17.48
C ALA A 280 -5.45 -5.26 -17.36
N ALA A 281 -5.61 -4.68 -16.16
CA ALA A 281 -5.23 -3.29 -15.89
C ALA A 281 -3.71 -3.07 -16.04
N LYS A 282 -2.88 -3.99 -15.55
CA LYS A 282 -1.41 -3.93 -15.69
C LYS A 282 -0.97 -4.01 -17.14
N THR A 283 -1.56 -4.91 -17.92
CA THR A 283 -1.28 -5.04 -19.36
C THR A 283 -1.71 -3.78 -20.11
N ARG A 284 -2.90 -3.25 -19.82
CA ARG A 284 -3.39 -1.99 -20.39
C ARG A 284 -2.44 -0.82 -20.11
N ASN A 285 -1.91 -0.71 -18.89
CA ASN A 285 -0.96 0.33 -18.51
C ASN A 285 0.40 0.17 -19.22
N LYS A 286 0.89 -1.08 -19.38
CA LYS A 286 2.12 -1.35 -20.16
C LYS A 286 1.96 -0.95 -21.62
N VAL A 287 0.83 -1.30 -22.24
CA VAL A 287 0.52 -0.94 -23.63
C VAL A 287 0.41 0.58 -23.78
N ASN A 288 -0.31 1.26 -22.88
CA ASN A 288 -0.39 2.73 -22.88
C ASN A 288 0.99 3.40 -22.76
N ASN A 289 1.87 2.85 -21.91
CA ASN A 289 3.23 3.38 -21.74
C ASN A 289 4.12 3.10 -22.97
N ALA A 290 3.96 1.96 -23.64
CA ALA A 290 4.66 1.65 -24.88
C ALA A 290 4.24 2.61 -26.00
N ILE A 291 2.93 2.84 -26.16
CA ILE A 291 2.38 3.78 -27.15
C ILE A 291 2.85 5.23 -26.87
N ARG A 292 2.94 5.63 -25.60
CA ARG A 292 3.43 6.97 -25.23
C ARG A 292 4.91 7.18 -25.58
N ARG A 293 5.72 6.11 -25.58
CA ARG A 293 7.13 6.14 -25.98
C ARG A 293 7.32 6.16 -27.49
N THR A 294 6.40 5.57 -28.26
CA THR A 294 6.44 5.56 -29.73
C THR A 294 5.91 6.85 -30.37
N ASN A 295 5.19 7.70 -29.64
CA ASN A 295 4.71 9.00 -30.14
C ASN A 295 5.82 10.05 -30.41
N GLY A 296 7.10 9.68 -30.37
CA GLY A 296 8.23 10.52 -30.77
C GLY A 296 8.64 10.39 -32.25
N LEU A 297 8.38 9.25 -32.90
CA LEU A 297 8.62 9.04 -34.32
C LEU A 297 7.73 7.85 -34.70
N VAL A 298 6.82 8.01 -35.67
CA VAL A 298 6.31 6.98 -36.61
C VAL A 298 4.86 7.23 -37.06
N SER A 299 4.62 7.14 -38.36
CA SER A 299 3.30 7.22 -39.03
C SER A 299 2.33 6.10 -38.63
N PRO A 300 1.01 6.34 -38.68
CA PRO A 300 -0.04 5.41 -38.18
C PRO A 300 -0.06 4.01 -38.80
N ALA A 301 0.54 3.81 -39.99
CA ALA A 301 0.65 2.51 -40.63
C ALA A 301 1.60 1.53 -39.91
N ASN A 302 2.68 2.04 -39.31
CA ASN A 302 3.73 1.23 -38.67
C ASN A 302 3.39 0.87 -37.21
N LEU A 303 2.41 1.56 -36.60
CA LEU A 303 1.88 1.24 -35.27
C LEU A 303 1.12 -0.10 -35.28
N ARG A 304 0.39 -0.42 -36.36
CA ARG A 304 -0.33 -1.70 -36.47
C ARG A 304 0.64 -2.89 -36.52
N THR A 305 1.74 -2.75 -37.24
CA THR A 305 2.76 -3.81 -37.38
C THR A 305 3.54 -4.00 -36.08
N SER A 306 3.94 -2.92 -35.40
CA SER A 306 4.64 -3.00 -34.11
C SER A 306 3.77 -3.58 -32.99
N VAL A 307 2.46 -3.32 -33.01
CA VAL A 307 1.51 -3.84 -32.03
C VAL A 307 1.18 -5.32 -32.27
N ALA A 308 1.16 -5.77 -33.52
CA ALA A 308 1.04 -7.19 -33.87
C ALA A 308 2.26 -7.99 -33.40
N ASP A 309 3.46 -7.46 -33.64
CA ASP A 309 4.75 -8.06 -33.26
C ASP A 309 4.93 -8.14 -31.72
N LEU A 310 4.37 -7.17 -30.98
CA LEU A 310 4.29 -7.19 -29.51
C LEU A 310 3.26 -8.19 -28.98
N SER A 311 2.17 -8.43 -29.71
CA SER A 311 1.17 -9.46 -29.36
C SER A 311 1.74 -10.87 -29.49
N GLU A 312 2.67 -11.07 -30.42
CA GLU A 312 3.33 -12.36 -30.66
C GLU A 312 4.40 -12.65 -29.60
N LYS A 313 5.14 -11.63 -29.14
CA LYS A 313 6.15 -11.76 -28.07
C LYS A 313 5.60 -11.94 -26.64
N LEU A 314 4.33 -11.60 -26.38
CA LEU A 314 3.77 -11.61 -25.02
C LEU A 314 2.99 -12.87 -24.63
N GLY A 315 2.83 -13.84 -25.53
CA GLY A 315 2.15 -15.10 -25.23
C GLY A 315 0.63 -14.98 -25.12
N THR A 316 -0.04 -15.88 -25.83
CA THR A 316 -1.48 -16.12 -25.98
C THR A 316 -2.41 -15.64 -24.86
N ALA A 317 -3.30 -14.70 -25.20
CA ALA A 317 -4.71 -14.78 -24.84
C ALA A 317 -5.54 -13.87 -25.76
N THR A 318 -6.61 -14.42 -26.33
CA THR A 318 -7.68 -13.75 -27.13
C THR A 318 -8.28 -12.50 -26.46
N LYS A 319 -7.95 -12.25 -25.18
CA LYS A 319 -8.37 -11.10 -24.37
C LYS A 319 -7.39 -9.92 -24.47
N ILE A 320 -6.11 -10.19 -24.74
CA ILE A 320 -5.10 -9.15 -25.03
C ILE A 320 -5.44 -8.49 -26.36
N THR A 321 -5.83 -9.25 -27.38
CA THR A 321 -6.24 -8.72 -28.69
C THR A 321 -7.46 -7.80 -28.58
N SER A 322 -8.45 -8.12 -27.74
CA SER A 322 -9.60 -7.23 -27.49
C SER A 322 -9.21 -5.92 -26.80
N ALA A 323 -8.39 -5.98 -25.74
CA ALA A 323 -7.92 -4.78 -25.03
C ALA A 323 -6.96 -3.92 -25.87
N VAL A 324 -6.12 -4.57 -26.68
CA VAL A 324 -5.21 -3.92 -27.63
C VAL A 324 -5.98 -3.30 -28.80
N ALA A 325 -7.03 -3.97 -29.29
CA ALA A 325 -7.92 -3.43 -30.32
C ALA A 325 -8.69 -2.21 -29.83
N ASP A 326 -9.20 -2.23 -28.60
CA ASP A 326 -9.92 -1.09 -28.01
C ASP A 326 -8.99 0.14 -27.82
N VAL A 327 -7.75 -0.10 -27.38
CA VAL A 327 -6.73 0.95 -27.24
C VAL A 327 -6.25 1.47 -28.61
N ALA A 328 -6.05 0.58 -29.59
CA ALA A 328 -5.70 0.98 -30.96
C ALA A 328 -6.83 1.76 -31.63
N ALA A 329 -8.09 1.35 -31.47
CA ALA A 329 -9.25 2.07 -31.96
C ALA A 329 -9.36 3.47 -31.34
N LYS A 330 -9.10 3.60 -30.04
CA LYS A 330 -9.09 4.91 -29.35
C LYS A 330 -7.95 5.81 -29.78
N ALA A 331 -6.78 5.25 -30.10
CA ALA A 331 -5.64 5.99 -30.67
C ALA A 331 -5.93 6.47 -32.10
N VAL A 332 -6.52 5.60 -32.94
CA VAL A 332 -6.97 5.95 -34.29
C VAL A 332 -8.04 7.04 -34.23
N ALA A 333 -9.04 6.91 -33.37
CA ALA A 333 -10.09 7.92 -33.20
C ALA A 333 -9.51 9.30 -32.79
N ARG A 334 -8.49 9.33 -31.92
CA ARG A 334 -7.81 10.59 -31.55
C ARG A 334 -7.00 11.19 -32.70
N SER A 335 -6.33 10.36 -33.51
CA SER A 335 -5.63 10.83 -34.71
C SER A 335 -6.62 11.42 -35.71
N VAL A 336 -7.70 10.70 -36.00
CA VAL A 336 -8.76 11.15 -36.93
C VAL A 336 -9.40 12.45 -36.44
N MET A 337 -9.71 12.58 -35.15
CA MET A 337 -10.22 13.86 -34.62
C MET A 337 -9.22 15.01 -34.73
N LYS A 338 -7.91 14.74 -34.60
CA LYS A 338 -6.87 15.76 -34.78
C LYS A 338 -6.74 16.19 -36.23
N ASP A 339 -6.85 15.25 -37.17
CA ASP A 339 -6.82 15.52 -38.61
C ASP A 339 -8.06 16.29 -39.07
N ILE A 340 -9.25 15.98 -38.53
CA ILE A 340 -10.49 16.72 -38.80
C ILE A 340 -10.41 18.16 -38.27
N ASN A 341 -9.82 18.37 -37.09
CA ASN A 341 -9.68 19.70 -36.49
C ASN A 341 -8.58 20.55 -37.17
N GLY A 342 -7.70 19.94 -37.96
CA GLY A 342 -6.68 20.65 -38.76
C GLY A 342 -7.22 21.18 -40.10
N ASN A 343 -8.32 20.62 -40.61
CA ASN A 343 -8.80 20.88 -41.98
C ASN A 343 -10.10 21.69 -42.07
N MET A 344 -10.59 22.28 -40.98
CA MET A 344 -11.79 23.14 -41.00
C MET A 344 -11.53 24.48 -40.31
N PRO A 345 -11.66 25.63 -41.00
CA PRO A 345 -11.70 26.92 -40.34
C PRO A 345 -12.95 26.96 -39.44
N THR A 346 -12.77 27.30 -38.15
CA THR A 346 -13.89 27.59 -37.25
C THR A 346 -14.73 28.75 -37.81
N PRO A 347 -16.06 28.60 -37.99
CA PRO A 347 -16.90 29.72 -38.40
C PRO A 347 -17.00 30.74 -37.26
N SER A 348 -16.92 32.03 -37.59
CA SER A 348 -17.04 33.11 -36.61
C SER A 348 -18.46 33.23 -36.07
N VAL A 349 -18.58 33.57 -34.79
CA VAL A 349 -19.80 33.52 -33.96
C VAL A 349 -20.90 34.53 -34.37
N HIS A 350 -20.75 35.23 -35.50
CA HIS A 350 -21.64 36.31 -35.93
C HIS A 350 -22.68 35.91 -37.00
N THR A 351 -22.78 34.64 -37.38
CA THR A 351 -23.70 34.16 -38.43
C THR A 351 -24.84 33.24 -37.95
N MET A 352 -25.03 33.05 -36.64
CA MET A 352 -26.13 32.22 -36.15
C MET A 352 -27.39 33.04 -35.84
N SER A 353 -28.38 32.95 -36.73
CA SER A 353 -29.75 33.45 -36.51
C SER A 353 -30.47 32.64 -35.43
N ILE A 354 -30.98 33.31 -34.40
CA ILE A 354 -31.73 32.71 -33.28
C ILE A 354 -33.15 32.32 -33.76
N PRO A 355 -33.63 31.08 -33.50
CA PRO A 355 -35.01 30.70 -33.82
C PRO A 355 -36.02 31.41 -32.91
N LYS A 356 -37.03 32.07 -33.49
CA LYS A 356 -38.17 32.66 -32.76
C LYS A 356 -39.19 31.58 -32.41
N VAL A 357 -39.40 31.34 -31.11
CA VAL A 357 -40.49 30.51 -30.58
C VAL A 357 -41.78 31.33 -30.48
N LYS A 358 -42.85 30.90 -31.15
CA LYS A 358 -44.21 31.45 -31.03
C LYS A 358 -44.92 30.80 -29.83
N THR A 359 -45.38 31.61 -28.87
CA THR A 359 -46.26 31.18 -27.78
C THR A 359 -47.73 31.36 -28.17
N SER A 360 -48.51 30.27 -28.22
CA SER A 360 -49.96 30.29 -28.35
C SER A 360 -50.63 30.63 -27.01
N ILE A 361 -51.55 31.59 -27.04
CA ILE A 361 -52.38 32.03 -25.93
C ILE A 361 -53.62 31.13 -25.86
N VAL A 362 -53.91 30.54 -24.69
CA VAL A 362 -55.24 30.08 -24.30
C VAL A 362 -55.55 30.63 -22.91
N ASN A 363 -56.70 31.31 -22.82
CA ASN A 363 -57.23 32.02 -21.66
C ASN A 363 -57.77 31.08 -20.57
N GLY A 364 -57.61 31.46 -19.29
CA GLY A 364 -58.44 30.91 -18.20
C GLY A 364 -57.92 31.18 -16.77
N SER A 365 -58.41 32.26 -16.16
CA SER A 365 -58.56 32.55 -14.70
C SER A 365 -57.35 32.63 -13.75
N ARG A 366 -56.98 33.89 -13.46
CA ARG A 366 -56.58 34.52 -12.17
C ARG A 366 -55.92 33.68 -11.07
N THR A 367 -54.66 34.02 -10.74
CA THR A 367 -54.22 34.48 -9.39
C THR A 367 -52.79 35.06 -9.42
N THR A 368 -52.65 36.25 -8.83
CA THR A 368 -51.47 37.02 -8.34
C THR A 368 -50.01 36.57 -8.61
N LEU A 369 -49.22 37.46 -9.24
CA LEU A 369 -47.73 37.50 -9.32
C LEU A 369 -47.10 38.05 -8.02
N PRO A 370 -45.81 37.77 -7.65
CA PRO A 370 -44.59 38.34 -8.30
C PRO A 370 -43.41 37.35 -8.48
N MET A 371 -42.69 37.29 -9.61
CA MET A 371 -41.56 38.13 -10.05
C MET A 371 -40.48 38.40 -8.99
N ASP A 372 -39.61 37.41 -8.71
CA ASP A 372 -38.26 37.63 -8.12
C ASP A 372 -37.35 36.39 -8.09
N VAL A 373 -36.96 35.83 -9.25
CA VAL A 373 -35.95 34.72 -9.26
C VAL A 373 -34.85 34.87 -10.34
N LEU A 374 -34.85 35.88 -11.21
CA LEU A 374 -33.84 35.98 -12.27
C LEU A 374 -33.05 37.29 -12.27
N GLN A 375 -32.51 37.66 -11.10
CA GLN A 375 -31.59 38.80 -11.01
C GLN A 375 -30.40 38.61 -10.05
N SER A 376 -29.83 37.41 -9.96
CA SER A 376 -28.66 37.15 -9.09
C SER A 376 -27.37 36.69 -9.77
N LEU A 377 -27.27 36.67 -11.11
CA LEU A 377 -26.05 36.21 -11.81
C LEU A 377 -25.41 37.23 -12.75
N ARG A 378 -25.63 38.54 -12.58
CA ARG A 378 -25.07 39.54 -13.51
C ARG A 378 -24.32 40.74 -12.92
N LYS A 379 -23.97 40.75 -11.64
CA LYS A 379 -23.12 41.84 -11.12
C LYS A 379 -22.17 41.35 -10.04
N ARG A 380 -20.92 41.09 -10.42
CA ARG A 380 -19.70 41.69 -9.84
C ARG A 380 -18.47 40.87 -10.22
N GLN A 381 -17.87 41.25 -11.34
CA GLN A 381 -16.43 41.17 -11.52
C GLN A 381 -15.96 42.61 -11.82
N VAL A 382 -14.72 42.91 -11.45
CA VAL A 382 -14.00 44.20 -11.56
C VAL A 382 -14.10 45.10 -10.32
N ALA A 383 -13.06 45.09 -9.47
CA ALA A 383 -12.05 46.16 -9.42
C ALA A 383 -10.93 45.84 -8.40
N ASP A 384 -9.71 46.23 -8.78
CA ASP A 384 -8.43 46.29 -8.05
C ASP A 384 -8.49 46.98 -6.67
N PHE A 385 -7.51 46.69 -5.80
CA PHE A 385 -6.40 47.62 -5.41
C PHE A 385 -5.59 47.10 -4.20
N ASP A 386 -4.27 47.05 -4.40
CA ASP A 386 -3.14 47.48 -3.56
C ASP A 386 -3.11 47.43 -2.01
N ALA A 387 -1.96 46.91 -1.54
CA ALA A 387 -0.97 47.52 -0.63
C ALA A 387 -1.28 47.86 0.86
N VAL A 388 -0.47 47.19 1.70
CA VAL A 388 0.30 47.69 2.87
C VAL A 388 -0.44 48.00 4.18
N ALA A 389 -0.15 47.18 5.20
CA ALA A 389 0.49 47.58 6.46
C ALA A 389 1.08 46.35 7.16
#